data_AF-A0A537ACF1-F1
#
_entry.id   AF-A0A537ACF1-F1
#
_cell.length_a   1.000
_cell.length_b   1.000
_cell.length_c   1.000
_cell.angle_alpha   90.00
_cell.angle_beta   90.00
_cell.angle_gamma   90.00
#
_symmetry.space_group_name_H-M   'P 1'
#
loop_
_entity.id
_entity.type
_entity.pdbx_description
1 polymer ?
#
loop_
_entity_poly.entity_id
_entity_poly.type
_entity_poly.pdbx_seq_one_letter_code
_entity_poly.pdbx_strand_id
1 'polypeptide(L)'
;MGLLDDLKRQADLQRTQTSLQRSLREENVRAVDEAMHRAFLYLHELFKQLAVLVPVNPVVYAMRGIGEFRDLRYGDSFIDARKKKIGERDVYDYTDFWIKWTTPNALAFTREMPHEIAKAREVLRHANLKFTEEEKKTPGGPVLNVKFFVPGAVTVDFTVRADHDQRRVLFYGKNALQLGIDDFVVPADELTEAMVEEFAKLLLGQPNDFARRYRTVLPRK
;
A
#
# COMPACT_ATOMS: atom_id res chain seq x y z
N MET A 1 26.28 52.37 -18.18
CA MET A 1 25.52 51.09 -18.25
C MET A 1 24.07 51.43 -17.96
N GLY A 2 23.14 51.03 -18.83
CA GLY A 2 21.74 51.50 -18.80
C GLY A 2 20.78 50.47 -18.19
N LEU A 3 19.74 50.97 -17.53
CA LEU A 3 18.66 50.17 -16.90
C LEU A 3 18.09 49.08 -17.82
N LEU A 4 17.99 49.34 -19.13
CA LEU A 4 17.50 48.37 -20.11
C LEU A 4 18.43 47.17 -20.30
N ASP A 5 19.74 47.37 -20.25
CA ASP A 5 20.72 46.28 -20.39
C ASP A 5 20.74 45.38 -19.14
N ASP A 6 20.57 45.98 -17.96
CA ASP A 6 20.44 45.22 -16.72
C ASP A 6 19.12 44.43 -16.67
N LEU A 7 18.01 45.03 -17.11
CA LEU A 7 16.72 44.34 -17.24
C LEU A 7 16.77 43.20 -18.28
N LYS A 8 17.48 43.38 -19.40
CA LYS A 8 17.69 42.30 -20.39
C LYS A 8 18.48 41.15 -19.80
N ARG A 9 19.58 41.42 -19.09
CA ARG A 9 20.36 40.38 -18.40
C ARG A 9 19.54 39.64 -17.36
N GLN A 10 18.75 40.35 -16.54
CA GLN A 10 17.85 39.73 -15.57
C GLN A 10 16.77 38.87 -16.25
N ALA A 11 16.18 39.35 -17.34
CA ALA A 11 15.19 38.61 -18.10
C ALA A 11 15.78 37.34 -18.74
N ASP A 12 16.99 37.41 -19.29
CA ASP A 12 17.67 36.25 -19.89
C ASP A 12 18.03 35.21 -18.83
N LEU A 13 18.56 35.63 -17.68
CA LEU A 13 18.82 34.73 -16.54
C LEU A 13 17.54 34.04 -16.06
N GLN A 14 16.43 34.79 -15.92
CA GLN A 14 15.14 34.24 -15.51
C GLN A 14 14.58 33.26 -16.55
N ARG A 15 14.71 33.55 -17.85
CA ARG A 15 14.29 32.66 -18.95
C ARG A 15 15.08 31.36 -18.95
N THR A 16 16.41 31.43 -18.80
CA THR A 16 17.27 30.24 -18.72
C THR A 16 16.94 29.39 -17.48
N GLN A 17 16.71 30.02 -16.33
CA GLN A 17 16.32 29.29 -15.12
C GLN A 17 14.97 28.60 -15.28
N THR A 18 14.01 29.29 -15.91
CA THR A 18 12.67 28.74 -16.18
C THR A 18 12.73 27.58 -17.18
N SER A 19 13.55 27.67 -18.23
CA SER A 19 13.69 26.59 -19.22
C SER A 19 14.35 25.35 -18.61
N LEU A 20 15.37 25.52 -17.78
CA LEU A 20 16.02 24.41 -17.06
C LEU A 20 15.05 23.73 -16.08
N GLN A 21 14.31 24.51 -15.28
CA GLN A 21 13.30 23.96 -14.37
C GLN A 21 12.20 23.21 -15.11
N ARG A 22 11.75 23.73 -16.26
CA ARG A 22 10.77 23.05 -17.11
C ARG A 22 11.31 21.73 -17.65
N SER A 23 12.53 21.71 -18.17
CA SER A 23 13.17 20.49 -18.68
C SER A 23 13.31 19.43 -17.59
N LEU A 24 13.77 19.81 -16.39
CA LEU A 24 13.88 18.89 -15.25
C LEU A 24 12.52 18.32 -14.84
N ARG A 25 11.48 19.16 -14.81
CA ARG A 25 10.13 18.71 -14.49
C ARG A 25 9.59 17.72 -15.52
N GLU A 26 9.81 17.98 -16.81
CA GLU A 26 9.39 17.09 -17.89
C GLU A 26 10.12 15.74 -17.83
N GLU A 27 11.40 15.73 -17.46
CA GLU A 27 12.17 14.51 -17.24
C GLU A 27 11.66 13.71 -16.02
N ASN A 28 11.43 14.38 -14.89
CA ASN A 28 10.88 13.73 -13.70
C ASN A 28 9.53 13.10 -13.96
N VAL A 29 8.64 13.81 -14.67
CA VAL A 29 7.33 13.30 -15.05
C VAL A 29 7.46 12.05 -15.91
N ARG A 30 8.38 12.05 -16.89
CA ARG A 30 8.62 10.86 -17.74
C ARG A 30 9.14 9.68 -16.92
N ALA A 31 10.16 9.89 -16.08
CA ALA A 31 10.79 8.83 -15.30
C ALA A 31 9.78 8.17 -14.33
N VAL A 32 8.97 8.97 -13.64
CA VAL A 32 7.94 8.46 -12.73
C VAL A 32 6.83 7.74 -13.48
N ASP A 33 6.38 8.28 -14.63
CA ASP A 33 5.34 7.65 -15.45
C ASP A 33 5.77 6.28 -15.98
N GLU A 34 7.01 6.17 -16.48
CA GLU A 34 7.58 4.90 -16.95
C GLU A 34 7.71 3.87 -15.81
N ALA A 35 8.16 4.31 -14.63
CA ALA A 35 8.28 3.47 -13.44
C ALA A 35 6.91 2.94 -12.97
N MET A 36 5.89 3.83 -12.91
CA MET A 36 4.52 3.46 -12.56
C MET A 36 3.90 2.50 -13.58
N HIS A 37 4.11 2.75 -14.87
CA HIS A 37 3.61 1.90 -15.94
C HIS A 37 4.19 0.48 -15.83
N ARG A 38 5.51 0.38 -15.63
CA ARG A 38 6.21 -0.91 -15.45
C ARG A 38 5.66 -1.67 -14.24
N ALA A 39 5.55 -1.01 -13.10
CA ALA A 39 5.02 -1.62 -11.88
C ALA A 39 3.59 -2.13 -12.08
N PHE A 40 2.73 -1.32 -12.71
CA PHE A 40 1.34 -1.72 -13.00
C PHE A 40 1.25 -2.94 -13.90
N LEU A 41 1.96 -2.97 -15.03
CA LEU A 41 1.91 -4.10 -15.96
C LEU A 41 2.41 -5.40 -15.32
N TYR A 42 3.51 -5.31 -14.58
CA TYR A 42 4.07 -6.47 -13.86
C TYR A 42 3.08 -7.01 -12.83
N LEU A 43 2.54 -6.14 -11.96
CA LEU A 43 1.60 -6.55 -10.90
C LEU A 43 0.30 -7.09 -11.48
N HIS A 44 -0.21 -6.49 -12.55
CA HIS A 44 -1.39 -6.98 -13.23
C HIS A 44 -1.20 -8.38 -13.82
N GLU A 45 -0.04 -8.65 -14.43
CA GLU A 45 0.26 -10.00 -14.92
C GLU A 45 0.48 -10.98 -13.76
N LEU A 46 1.21 -10.59 -12.72
CA LEU A 46 1.40 -11.39 -11.50
C LEU A 46 0.04 -11.85 -10.95
N PHE A 47 -0.91 -10.94 -10.78
CA PHE A 47 -2.22 -11.25 -10.19
C PHE A 47 -3.04 -12.24 -11.02
N LYS A 48 -2.93 -12.18 -12.35
CA LYS A 48 -3.52 -13.20 -13.23
C LYS A 48 -2.90 -14.58 -12.96
N GLN A 49 -1.58 -14.64 -12.82
CA GLN A 49 -0.90 -15.91 -12.54
C GLN A 49 -1.22 -16.45 -11.14
N LEU A 50 -1.35 -15.58 -10.14
CA LEU A 50 -1.77 -15.98 -8.79
C LEU A 50 -3.18 -16.56 -8.75
N ALA A 51 -4.10 -16.02 -9.56
CA ALA A 51 -5.45 -16.54 -9.68
C ALA A 51 -5.48 -17.97 -10.25
N VAL A 52 -4.50 -18.36 -11.06
CA VAL A 52 -4.37 -19.73 -11.61
C VAL A 52 -3.67 -20.65 -10.61
N LEU A 53 -2.57 -20.20 -9.99
CA LEU A 53 -1.72 -21.04 -9.14
C LEU A 53 -2.28 -21.24 -7.73
N VAL A 54 -3.08 -20.29 -7.24
CA VAL A 54 -3.68 -20.27 -5.89
C VAL A 54 -2.65 -20.62 -4.79
N PRO A 55 -1.52 -19.88 -4.70
CA PRO A 55 -0.44 -20.23 -3.80
C PRO A 55 -0.82 -20.07 -2.32
N VAL A 56 -0.04 -20.69 -1.45
CA VAL A 56 -0.09 -20.49 0.01
C VAL A 56 0.93 -19.42 0.39
N ASN A 57 0.49 -18.41 1.13
CA ASN A 57 1.35 -17.39 1.72
C ASN A 57 1.97 -17.93 3.03
N PRO A 58 3.31 -17.94 3.16
CA PRO A 58 3.99 -18.45 4.35
C PRO A 58 3.94 -17.51 5.56
N VAL A 59 3.46 -16.27 5.41
CA VAL A 59 3.41 -15.27 6.49
C VAL A 59 2.38 -15.68 7.54
N VAL A 60 2.81 -15.59 8.81
CA VAL A 60 1.94 -15.77 9.98
C VAL A 60 1.46 -14.40 10.45
N TYR A 61 0.16 -14.16 10.37
CA TYR A 61 -0.46 -12.91 10.81
C TYR A 61 -0.91 -13.03 12.26
N ALA A 62 -0.02 -12.73 13.19
CA ALA A 62 -0.30 -12.81 14.63
C ALA A 62 -0.96 -11.53 15.16
N MET A 63 -2.01 -11.70 15.97
CA MET A 63 -2.69 -10.64 16.71
C MET A 63 -2.56 -10.91 18.20
N ARG A 64 -1.85 -10.02 18.90
CA ARG A 64 -1.58 -10.18 20.33
C ARG A 64 -2.88 -10.27 21.12
N GLY A 65 -3.06 -11.38 21.83
CA GLY A 65 -4.23 -11.62 22.67
C GLY A 65 -5.51 -11.93 21.90
N ILE A 66 -5.43 -12.29 20.61
CA ILE A 66 -6.57 -12.76 19.82
C ILE A 66 -6.28 -14.15 19.23
N GLY A 67 -5.17 -14.26 18.49
CA GLY A 67 -4.83 -15.47 17.75
C GLY A 67 -3.96 -15.13 16.54
N GLU A 68 -3.84 -16.05 15.62
CA GLU A 68 -3.02 -15.87 14.42
C GLU A 68 -3.66 -16.56 13.21
N PHE A 69 -3.41 -16.01 12.03
CA PHE A 69 -3.73 -16.67 10.77
C PHE A 69 -2.47 -17.25 10.14
N ARG A 70 -2.59 -18.49 9.66
CA ARG A 70 -1.55 -19.26 8.97
C ARG A 70 -2.15 -19.98 7.77
N ASP A 71 -1.27 -20.46 6.89
CA ASP A 71 -1.63 -21.25 5.71
C ASP A 71 -2.68 -20.56 4.83
N LEU A 72 -2.58 -19.23 4.72
CA LEU A 72 -3.52 -18.45 3.94
C LEU A 72 -3.26 -18.69 2.45
N ARG A 73 -4.28 -19.10 1.72
CA ARG A 73 -4.26 -19.28 0.28
C ARG A 73 -4.73 -18.02 -0.42
N TYR A 74 -4.20 -17.79 -1.62
CA TYR A 74 -4.70 -16.74 -2.50
C TYR A 74 -6.21 -16.93 -2.69
N GLY A 75 -6.98 -15.87 -2.42
CA GLY A 75 -8.43 -15.87 -2.59
C GLY A 75 -8.83 -15.08 -3.82
N ASP A 76 -8.48 -13.79 -3.85
CA ASP A 76 -8.84 -12.89 -4.94
C ASP A 76 -7.90 -11.68 -4.96
N SER A 77 -7.90 -10.91 -6.04
CA SER A 77 -7.16 -9.65 -6.12
C SER A 77 -7.82 -8.66 -7.08
N PHE A 78 -7.39 -7.41 -6.97
CA PHE A 78 -7.81 -6.32 -7.82
C PHE A 78 -6.65 -5.36 -8.02
N ILE A 79 -6.56 -4.75 -9.20
CA ILE A 79 -5.63 -3.67 -9.51
C ILE A 79 -6.28 -2.72 -10.51
N ASP A 80 -6.21 -1.42 -10.23
CA ASP A 80 -6.69 -0.35 -11.12
C ASP A 80 -5.71 0.82 -11.07
N ALA A 81 -5.52 1.45 -12.23
CA ALA A 81 -4.63 2.60 -12.35
C ALA A 81 -5.41 3.83 -12.79
N ARG A 82 -5.12 4.95 -12.13
CA ARG A 82 -5.68 6.25 -12.44
C ARG A 82 -4.60 7.16 -13.02
N LYS A 83 -4.98 7.84 -14.09
CA LYS A 83 -4.16 8.83 -14.76
C LYS A 83 -4.69 10.23 -14.51
N LYS A 84 -3.80 11.21 -14.56
CA LYS A 84 -4.11 12.64 -14.56
C LYS A 84 -3.38 13.32 -15.71
N LYS A 85 -3.88 14.49 -16.09
CA LYS A 85 -3.24 15.31 -17.10
C LYS A 85 -2.19 16.23 -16.48
N ILE A 86 -0.94 16.17 -16.97
CA ILE A 86 0.11 17.14 -16.66
C ILE A 86 0.56 17.77 -17.98
N GLY A 87 0.24 19.06 -18.17
CA GLY A 87 0.42 19.73 -19.45
C GLY A 87 -0.46 19.08 -20.54
N GLU A 88 0.18 18.51 -21.56
CA GLU A 88 -0.51 17.82 -22.66
C GLU A 88 -0.46 16.29 -22.55
N ARG A 89 0.14 15.73 -21.49
CA ARG A 89 0.30 14.27 -21.32
C ARG A 89 -0.63 13.73 -20.25
N ASP A 90 -1.19 12.54 -20.51
CA ASP A 90 -1.87 11.74 -19.50
C ASP A 90 -0.88 10.79 -18.83
N VAL A 91 -0.61 11.03 -17.56
CA VAL A 91 0.40 10.32 -16.77
C VAL A 91 -0.23 9.64 -15.56
N TYR A 92 0.41 8.59 -15.05
CA TYR A 92 -0.05 7.92 -13.84
C TYR A 92 -0.12 8.89 -12.64
N ASP A 93 -1.24 8.86 -11.93
CA ASP A 93 -1.43 9.57 -10.65
C ASP A 93 -1.27 8.59 -9.49
N TYR A 94 -2.06 7.52 -9.49
CA TYR A 94 -1.94 6.42 -8.54
C TYR A 94 -2.47 5.10 -9.11
N THR A 95 -2.02 4.01 -8.52
CA THR A 95 -2.49 2.65 -8.77
C THR A 95 -2.95 2.06 -7.43
N ASP A 96 -4.21 1.68 -7.35
CA ASP A 96 -4.77 1.00 -6.19
C ASP A 96 -4.86 -0.49 -6.46
N PHE A 97 -4.46 -1.29 -5.48
CA PHE A 97 -4.61 -2.72 -5.57
C PHE A 97 -4.77 -3.38 -4.20
N TRP A 98 -5.34 -4.58 -4.21
CA TRP A 98 -5.39 -5.43 -3.04
C TRP A 98 -5.29 -6.91 -3.41
N ILE A 99 -4.76 -7.70 -2.48
CA ILE A 99 -4.73 -9.16 -2.54
C ILE A 99 -5.42 -9.67 -1.27
N LYS A 100 -6.38 -10.56 -1.44
CA LYS A 100 -7.07 -11.21 -0.35
C LYS A 100 -6.50 -12.61 -0.16
N TRP A 101 -5.92 -12.84 1.01
CA TRP A 101 -5.46 -14.14 1.48
C TRP A 101 -6.52 -14.76 2.39
N THR A 102 -6.84 -16.04 2.22
CA THR A 102 -7.94 -16.71 2.92
C THR A 102 -7.54 -18.07 3.48
N THR A 103 -8.12 -18.45 4.61
CA THR A 103 -7.92 -19.73 5.26
C THR A 103 -9.28 -20.20 5.82
N PRO A 104 -9.57 -21.52 5.80
CA PRO A 104 -10.77 -22.04 6.46
C PRO A 104 -10.74 -21.84 7.98
N ASN A 105 -9.57 -21.56 8.56
CA ASN A 105 -9.38 -21.39 9.99
C ASN A 105 -9.82 -19.99 10.44
N ALA A 106 -11.10 -19.86 10.77
CA ALA A 106 -11.63 -18.66 11.43
C ALA A 106 -11.21 -18.62 12.90
N LEU A 107 -11.08 -17.40 13.45
CA LEU A 107 -10.84 -17.19 14.87
C LEU A 107 -12.15 -16.90 15.59
N ALA A 108 -12.37 -17.56 16.72
CA ALA A 108 -13.48 -17.29 17.61
C ALA A 108 -12.96 -17.14 19.04
N PHE A 109 -13.32 -16.05 19.71
CA PHE A 109 -12.89 -15.78 21.08
C PHE A 109 -13.93 -14.95 21.84
N THR A 110 -13.92 -15.04 23.16
CA THR A 110 -14.88 -14.35 24.03
C THR A 110 -14.16 -13.39 24.97
N ARG A 111 -14.71 -12.20 25.19
CA ARG A 111 -14.23 -11.24 26.20
C ARG A 111 -15.38 -10.83 27.11
N GLU A 112 -15.07 -10.72 28.39
CA GLU A 112 -16.05 -10.45 29.45
C GLU A 112 -15.93 -9.00 29.94
N MET A 113 -14.70 -8.50 30.01
CA MET A 113 -14.42 -7.17 30.55
C MET A 113 -14.61 -6.08 29.48
N PRO A 114 -15.31 -4.96 29.78
CA PRO A 114 -15.56 -3.89 28.81
C PRO A 114 -14.31 -3.33 28.12
N HIS A 115 -13.21 -3.19 28.87
CA HIS A 115 -11.94 -2.68 28.34
C HIS A 115 -11.27 -3.67 27.36
N GLU A 116 -11.41 -4.98 27.57
CA GLU A 116 -10.89 -6.00 26.66
C GLU A 116 -11.71 -6.10 25.38
N ILE A 117 -13.03 -5.96 25.49
CA ILE A 117 -13.95 -5.90 24.34
C ILE A 117 -13.60 -4.70 23.45
N ALA A 118 -13.42 -3.52 24.05
CA ALA A 118 -13.04 -2.31 23.33
C ALA A 118 -11.67 -2.48 22.63
N LYS A 119 -10.68 -3.04 23.34
CA LYS A 119 -9.35 -3.31 22.80
C LYS A 119 -9.38 -4.32 21.65
N ALA A 120 -10.18 -5.39 21.75
CA ALA A 120 -10.32 -6.37 20.68
C ALA A 120 -10.91 -5.74 19.41
N ARG A 121 -11.98 -4.94 19.55
CA ARG A 121 -12.57 -4.16 18.44
C ARG A 121 -11.54 -3.25 17.78
N GLU A 122 -10.78 -2.53 18.59
CA GLU A 122 -9.75 -1.61 18.12
C GLU A 122 -8.66 -2.35 17.33
N VAL A 123 -8.13 -3.46 17.85
CA VAL A 123 -7.12 -4.27 17.16
C VAL A 123 -7.64 -4.80 15.81
N LEU A 124 -8.85 -5.37 15.79
CA LEU A 124 -9.43 -5.91 14.56
C LEU A 124 -9.71 -4.83 13.51
N ARG A 125 -10.19 -3.66 13.93
CA ARG A 125 -10.42 -2.51 13.03
C ARG A 125 -9.11 -1.95 12.49
N HIS A 126 -8.08 -1.78 13.32
CA HIS A 126 -6.77 -1.32 12.88
C HIS A 126 -6.13 -2.27 11.87
N ALA A 127 -6.32 -3.57 12.06
CA ALA A 127 -5.86 -4.61 11.13
C ALA A 127 -6.72 -4.72 9.85
N ASN A 128 -7.77 -3.90 9.69
CA ASN A 128 -8.72 -3.95 8.57
C ASN A 128 -9.36 -5.34 8.40
N LEU A 129 -9.58 -6.06 9.51
CA LEU A 129 -10.19 -7.39 9.50
C LEU A 129 -11.71 -7.30 9.60
N LYS A 130 -12.40 -8.14 8.83
CA LYS A 130 -13.85 -8.32 9.00
C LYS A 130 -14.10 -9.17 10.24
N PHE A 131 -15.10 -8.83 11.03
CA PHE A 131 -15.52 -9.62 12.18
C PHE A 131 -17.00 -9.40 12.48
N THR A 132 -17.61 -10.37 13.16
CA THR A 132 -18.95 -10.27 13.73
C THR A 132 -18.89 -10.45 15.24
N GLU A 133 -19.90 -9.93 15.93
CA GLU A 133 -20.01 -9.97 17.38
C GLU A 133 -21.36 -10.52 17.80
N GLU A 134 -21.35 -11.42 18.78
CA GLU A 134 -22.56 -11.90 19.45
C GLU A 134 -22.50 -11.47 20.91
N GLU A 135 -23.42 -10.59 21.29
CA GLU A 135 -23.56 -10.16 22.69
C GLU A 135 -24.50 -11.13 23.42
N LYS A 136 -24.01 -11.78 24.48
CA LYS A 136 -24.88 -12.48 25.43
C LYS A 136 -25.19 -11.58 26.61
N LYS A 137 -26.46 -11.18 26.70
CA LYS A 137 -27.03 -10.49 27.87
C LYS A 137 -27.69 -11.51 28.79
N THR A 138 -27.32 -11.51 30.06
CA THR A 138 -28.03 -12.29 31.08
C THR A 138 -29.38 -11.63 31.34
N PRO A 139 -30.50 -12.38 31.50
CA PRO A 139 -31.78 -11.79 31.88
C PRO A 139 -31.65 -11.07 33.23
N GLY A 140 -31.68 -9.73 33.22
CA GLY A 140 -31.67 -8.90 34.43
C GLY A 140 -30.31 -8.39 34.94
N GLY A 141 -29.20 -8.59 34.23
CA GLY A 141 -27.86 -8.12 34.64
C GLY A 141 -27.10 -7.37 33.53
N PRO A 142 -25.94 -6.74 33.85
CA PRO A 142 -25.08 -6.09 32.85
C PRO A 142 -24.58 -7.08 31.78
N VAL A 143 -24.19 -6.56 30.60
CA VAL A 143 -23.64 -7.33 29.47
C VAL A 143 -22.50 -8.19 29.96
N LEU A 144 -22.64 -9.51 29.87
CA LEU A 144 -21.69 -10.43 30.49
C LEU A 144 -20.52 -10.70 29.55
N ASN A 145 -20.78 -11.19 28.34
CA ASN A 145 -19.73 -11.67 27.44
C ASN A 145 -20.02 -11.33 25.96
N VAL A 146 -19.00 -10.84 25.24
CA VAL A 146 -19.04 -10.63 23.77
C VAL A 146 -18.19 -11.70 23.10
N LYS A 147 -18.81 -12.48 22.23
CA LYS A 147 -18.13 -13.45 21.37
C LYS A 147 -17.81 -12.81 20.03
N PHE A 148 -16.55 -12.81 19.67
CA PHE A 148 -16.06 -12.35 18.38
C PHE A 148 -15.87 -13.54 17.44
N PHE A 149 -16.25 -13.35 16.18
CA PHE A 149 -15.96 -14.28 15.10
C PHE A 149 -15.25 -13.52 13.97
N VAL A 150 -14.03 -13.94 13.66
CA VAL A 150 -13.18 -13.32 12.64
C VAL A 150 -12.96 -14.36 11.55
N PRO A 151 -13.54 -14.19 10.34
CA PRO A 151 -13.26 -15.07 9.22
C PRO A 151 -11.76 -15.14 8.94
N GLY A 152 -11.27 -16.29 8.51
CA GLY A 152 -9.89 -16.47 8.09
C GLY A 152 -9.59 -15.74 6.79
N ALA A 153 -9.51 -14.41 6.82
CA ALA A 153 -9.22 -13.60 5.65
C ALA A 153 -8.42 -12.35 6.03
N VAL A 154 -7.29 -12.15 5.35
CA VAL A 154 -6.44 -10.97 5.47
C VAL A 154 -6.37 -10.30 4.10
N THR A 155 -6.67 -9.02 4.05
CA THR A 155 -6.49 -8.20 2.84
C THR A 155 -5.21 -7.41 2.98
N VAL A 156 -4.30 -7.60 2.02
CA VAL A 156 -3.14 -6.73 1.79
C VAL A 156 -3.57 -5.70 0.77
N ASP A 157 -3.51 -4.42 1.12
CA ASP A 157 -3.89 -3.32 0.24
C ASP A 157 -2.74 -2.33 0.07
N PHE A 158 -2.64 -1.76 -1.12
CA PHE A 158 -1.65 -0.76 -1.47
C PHE A 158 -2.26 0.32 -2.36
N THR A 159 -1.91 1.57 -2.06
CA THR A 159 -2.00 2.69 -3.00
C THR A 159 -0.59 3.09 -3.41
N VAL A 160 -0.24 2.90 -4.67
CA VAL A 160 1.03 3.34 -5.26
C VAL A 160 0.82 4.69 -5.90
N ARG A 161 1.50 5.74 -5.44
CA ARG A 161 1.28 7.12 -5.88
C ARG A 161 2.51 7.70 -6.56
N ALA A 162 2.31 8.39 -7.67
CA ALA A 162 3.33 9.12 -8.38
C ALA A 162 3.65 10.46 -7.69
N ASP A 163 4.92 10.67 -7.32
CA ASP A 163 5.47 11.96 -6.91
C ASP A 163 6.38 12.52 -8.01
N HIS A 164 5.73 13.15 -9.00
CA HIS A 164 6.38 13.76 -10.15
C HIS A 164 7.29 14.94 -9.78
N ASP A 165 7.00 15.63 -8.68
CA ASP A 165 7.79 16.80 -8.28
C ASP A 165 9.11 16.36 -7.65
N GLN A 166 9.14 15.24 -6.92
CA GLN A 166 10.34 14.73 -6.26
C GLN A 166 11.02 13.55 -6.98
N ARG A 167 10.49 13.11 -8.13
CA ARG A 167 10.98 11.96 -8.93
C ARG A 167 10.95 10.65 -8.13
N ARG A 168 9.86 10.39 -7.40
CA ARG A 168 9.69 9.21 -6.53
C ARG A 168 8.32 8.55 -6.72
N VAL A 169 8.23 7.31 -6.28
CA VAL A 169 7.00 6.54 -6.19
C VAL A 169 6.77 6.19 -4.71
N LEU A 170 5.58 6.51 -4.22
CA LEU A 170 5.19 6.32 -2.83
C LEU A 170 4.25 5.12 -2.74
N PHE A 171 4.58 4.13 -1.91
CA PHE A 171 3.76 2.96 -1.69
C PHE A 171 3.12 3.09 -0.31
N TYR A 172 1.80 3.19 -0.27
CA TYR A 172 1.02 3.21 0.96
C TYR A 172 0.38 1.85 1.17
N GLY A 173 1.02 1.00 1.98
CA GLY A 173 0.58 -0.36 2.19
C GLY A 173 -0.05 -0.62 3.54
N LYS A 174 -0.87 -1.67 3.60
CA LYS A 174 -1.31 -2.30 4.83
C LYS A 174 -1.23 -3.82 4.76
N ASN A 175 -0.90 -4.41 5.91
CA ASN A 175 -0.91 -5.85 6.15
C ASN A 175 0.05 -6.66 5.25
N ALA A 176 1.07 -6.06 4.65
CA ALA A 176 1.90 -6.75 3.65
C ALA A 176 2.96 -7.64 4.29
N LEU A 177 3.62 -7.14 5.34
CA LEU A 177 4.64 -7.88 6.08
C LEU A 177 4.04 -8.57 7.32
N GLN A 178 3.26 -7.80 8.06
CA GLN A 178 2.48 -8.20 9.23
C GLN A 178 1.26 -7.28 9.31
N LEU A 179 0.32 -7.57 10.20
CA LEU A 179 -0.83 -6.69 10.40
C LEU A 179 -0.37 -5.29 10.81
N GLY A 180 -0.80 -4.27 10.06
CA GLY A 180 -0.37 -2.90 10.28
C GLY A 180 -0.07 -2.15 8.99
N ILE A 181 0.79 -1.13 9.10
CA ILE A 181 1.15 -0.21 8.02
C ILE A 181 2.51 -0.60 7.43
N ASP A 182 2.59 -0.61 6.10
CA ASP A 182 3.79 -0.91 5.34
C ASP A 182 4.01 0.16 4.25
N ASP A 183 4.69 1.24 4.61
CA ASP A 183 4.97 2.35 3.70
C ASP A 183 6.38 2.27 3.10
N PHE A 184 6.49 2.60 1.81
CA PHE A 184 7.76 2.61 1.09
C PHE A 184 7.89 3.84 0.19
N VAL A 185 9.13 4.29 0.00
CA VAL A 185 9.46 5.36 -0.95
C VAL A 185 10.59 4.90 -1.84
N VAL A 186 10.32 4.82 -3.14
CA VAL A 186 11.27 4.33 -4.13
C VAL A 186 11.58 5.45 -5.12
N PRO A 187 12.85 5.84 -5.32
CA PRO A 187 13.22 6.71 -6.43
C PRO A 187 12.79 6.09 -7.77
N ALA A 188 12.26 6.89 -8.69
CA ALA A 188 11.71 6.37 -9.95
C ALA A 188 12.73 5.55 -10.75
N ASP A 189 13.99 5.98 -10.75
CA ASP A 189 15.09 5.32 -11.46
C ASP A 189 15.49 3.97 -10.83
N GLU A 190 15.18 3.74 -9.55
CA GLU A 190 15.45 2.49 -8.84
C GLU A 190 14.29 1.48 -8.95
N LEU A 191 13.10 1.89 -9.41
CA LEU A 191 11.94 1.02 -9.61
C LEU A 191 12.05 0.25 -10.94
N THR A 192 13.14 -0.50 -11.10
CA THR A 192 13.39 -1.40 -12.23
C THR A 192 12.49 -2.64 -12.15
N GLU A 193 12.43 -3.44 -13.22
CA GLU A 193 11.65 -4.67 -13.24
C GLU A 193 12.07 -5.65 -12.13
N ALA A 194 13.38 -5.82 -11.93
CA ALA A 194 13.92 -6.62 -10.83
C ALA A 194 13.47 -6.11 -9.46
N MET A 195 13.34 -4.78 -9.29
CA MET A 195 12.86 -4.22 -8.04
C MET A 195 11.35 -4.42 -7.84
N VAL A 196 10.58 -4.40 -8.91
CA VAL A 196 9.15 -4.75 -8.87
C VAL A 196 8.98 -6.24 -8.55
N GLU A 197 9.87 -7.11 -9.03
CA GLU A 197 9.89 -8.52 -8.62
C GLU A 197 10.17 -8.68 -7.12
N GLU A 198 11.12 -7.93 -6.55
CA GLU A 198 11.35 -7.93 -5.10
C GLU A 198 10.12 -7.47 -4.31
N PHE A 199 9.38 -6.49 -4.83
CA PHE A 199 8.09 -6.11 -4.26
C PHE A 199 7.03 -7.21 -4.40
N ALA A 200 7.00 -7.93 -5.52
CA ALA A 200 6.12 -9.09 -5.69
C ALA A 200 6.43 -10.21 -4.69
N LYS A 201 7.72 -10.50 -4.45
CA LYS A 201 8.15 -11.46 -3.41
C LYS A 201 7.63 -11.06 -2.04
N LEU A 202 7.71 -9.76 -1.70
CA LEU A 202 7.12 -9.21 -0.48
C LEU A 202 5.61 -9.51 -0.38
N LEU A 203 4.83 -9.24 -1.42
CA LEU A 203 3.38 -9.51 -1.44
C LEU A 203 3.05 -11.00 -1.24
N LEU A 204 3.94 -11.89 -1.69
CA LEU A 204 3.83 -13.34 -1.56
C LEU A 204 4.42 -13.88 -0.26
N GLY A 205 4.92 -13.02 0.64
CA GLY A 205 5.53 -13.45 1.89
C GLY A 205 6.90 -14.10 1.75
N GLN A 206 7.52 -13.98 0.58
CA GLN A 206 8.83 -14.55 0.29
C GLN A 206 9.96 -13.61 0.77
N PRO A 207 11.16 -14.17 1.03
CA PRO A 207 12.36 -13.35 1.27
C PRO A 207 12.56 -12.34 0.13
N ASN A 208 12.78 -11.09 0.49
CA ASN A 208 12.92 -9.98 -0.44
C ASN A 208 13.84 -8.90 0.13
N ASP A 209 14.43 -8.11 -0.75
CA ASP A 209 15.24 -6.94 -0.39
C ASP A 209 14.45 -5.63 -0.43
N PHE A 210 13.21 -5.63 -0.94
CA PHE A 210 12.38 -4.43 -1.09
C PHE A 210 12.09 -3.77 0.26
N ALA A 211 11.60 -4.54 1.24
CA ALA A 211 11.25 -4.01 2.55
C ALA A 211 12.47 -3.42 3.28
N ARG A 212 13.62 -4.07 3.16
CA ARG A 212 14.85 -3.65 3.81
C ARG A 212 15.36 -2.31 3.27
N ARG A 213 15.14 -2.05 1.98
CA ARG A 213 15.75 -0.93 1.27
C ARG A 213 14.92 0.35 1.31
N TYR A 214 13.59 0.25 1.26
CA TYR A 214 12.73 1.43 1.03
C TYR A 214 11.71 1.72 2.12
N ARG A 215 11.63 0.88 3.17
CA ARG A 215 10.62 1.06 4.23
C ARG A 215 10.79 2.40 4.93
N THR A 216 9.68 3.09 5.11
CA THR A 216 9.62 4.38 5.78
C THR A 216 8.27 4.57 6.49
N VAL A 217 8.01 5.77 6.97
CA VAL A 217 6.71 6.19 7.50
C VAL A 217 6.22 7.35 6.65
N LEU A 218 5.08 7.18 6.00
CA LEU A 218 4.47 8.24 5.20
C LEU A 218 3.37 8.95 5.98
N PRO A 219 3.21 10.28 5.82
CA PRO A 219 2.12 11.00 6.43
C PRO A 219 0.78 10.54 5.84
N ARG A 220 -0.19 10.29 6.70
CA ARG A 220 -1.57 9.99 6.31
C ARG A 220 -2.33 11.33 6.24
N LYS A 221 -2.92 11.62 5.08
CA LYS A 221 -3.82 12.77 4.90
C LYS A 221 -5.26 12.37 5.20
#